data_AF-A0A523PC40-F1
#
_entry.id   AF-A0A523PC40-F1
#
_cell.length_a   1.000
_cell.length_b   1.000
_cell.length_c   1.000
_cell.angle_alpha   90.00
_cell.angle_beta   90.00
_cell.angle_gamma   90.00
#
_symmetry.space_group_name_H-M   'P 1'
#
loop_
_entity.id
_entity.type
_entity.pdbx_description
1 polymer ?
#
loop_
_entity_poly.entity_id
_entity_poly.type
_entity_poly.pdbx_seq_one_letter_code
_entity_poly.pdbx_strand_id
1 'polypeptide(L)'
;LLLSIPLLAWLGIPFGAFWDVAVVAILAGMIPTRLGCLGAGCCAGRPTAGRFGMKLRNAHGVVERRFPSPLLEAALGGMLLGATLILFERLPFPGAVALFAIAGYGAGRLVLEGLREEHAPRFMGLGEFQWMSAALLLVGLVGLAAGWVGSAESSITGAPGHVSSAPQPPTGLGHLLAAGLLLLPIVHLFRFLGCTLLLSDAEPSEPGHILQMIAIVPDIGSGEVTASIRFEREPENDEIDASPVDLAAVGVQPDGRLNFEALIEIPEGAYRATCTVSRTGALTRVGSCSGELTGPDLLLAFNAEIGDGPTTLAPRLCFEPVPSS
;
A
#
# COMPACT_ATOMS: atom_id res chain seq x y z
N LEU A 1 7.41 -19.66 9.26
CA LEU A 1 8.63 -20.41 8.88
C LEU A 1 9.53 -20.73 10.07
N LEU A 2 9.98 -19.74 10.87
CA LEU A 2 10.91 -20.02 11.98
C LEU A 2 10.28 -20.89 13.10
N LEU A 3 9.01 -20.66 13.43
CA LEU A 3 8.28 -21.47 14.42
C LEU A 3 7.91 -22.88 13.92
N SER A 4 7.79 -23.09 12.60
CA SER A 4 7.40 -24.40 12.06
C SER A 4 8.50 -25.44 12.18
N ILE A 5 9.78 -25.05 12.22
CA ILE A 5 10.90 -25.99 12.32
C ILE A 5 10.91 -26.73 13.67
N PRO A 6 10.99 -26.07 14.84
CA PRO A 6 10.98 -26.77 16.13
C PRO A 6 9.65 -27.47 16.41
N LEU A 7 8.55 -26.90 15.93
CA LEU A 7 7.21 -27.48 16.11
C LEU A 7 7.03 -28.78 15.30
N LEU A 8 7.35 -28.78 13.99
CA LEU A 8 7.21 -29.98 13.17
C LEU A 8 8.19 -31.08 13.62
N ALA A 9 9.39 -30.69 14.08
CA ALA A 9 10.31 -31.61 14.72
C ALA A 9 9.71 -32.26 15.98
N TRP A 10 9.03 -31.46 16.83
CA TRP A 10 8.33 -31.97 18.01
C TRP A 10 7.16 -32.90 17.67
N LEU A 11 6.43 -32.62 16.57
CA LEU A 11 5.33 -33.44 16.06
C LEU A 11 5.79 -34.67 15.25
N GLY A 12 7.09 -34.82 14.96
CA GLY A 12 7.61 -35.93 14.15
C GLY A 12 7.18 -35.89 12.68
N ILE A 13 6.79 -34.72 12.16
CA ILE A 13 6.30 -34.56 10.78
C ILE A 13 7.47 -34.08 9.90
N PRO A 14 7.74 -34.74 8.75
CA PRO A 14 8.80 -34.29 7.85
C PRO A 14 8.46 -32.91 7.27
N PHE A 15 9.36 -31.94 7.50
CA PHE A 15 9.17 -30.53 7.15
C PHE A 15 8.78 -30.33 5.68
N GLY A 16 9.46 -31.02 4.76
CA GLY A 16 9.19 -30.91 3.32
C GLY A 16 7.78 -31.37 2.95
N ALA A 17 7.35 -32.54 3.43
CA ALA A 17 6.02 -33.07 3.12
C ALA A 17 4.90 -32.20 3.69
N PHE A 18 5.10 -31.63 4.88
CA PHE A 18 4.16 -30.67 5.45
C PHE A 18 3.98 -29.45 4.53
N TRP A 19 5.10 -28.87 4.08
CA TRP A 19 5.05 -27.67 3.23
C TRP A 19 4.52 -27.95 1.83
N ASP A 20 4.73 -29.15 1.28
CA ASP A 20 4.10 -29.56 0.02
C ASP A 20 2.57 -29.52 0.11
N VAL A 21 1.98 -30.03 1.20
CA VAL A 21 0.54 -29.95 1.42
C VAL A 21 0.10 -28.51 1.72
N ALA A 22 0.86 -27.79 2.55
CA ALA A 22 0.52 -26.43 2.94
C ALA A 22 0.48 -25.47 1.74
N VAL A 23 1.40 -25.62 0.77
CA VAL A 23 1.43 -24.73 -0.39
C VAL A 23 0.20 -24.89 -1.29
N VAL A 24 -0.34 -26.11 -1.40
CA VAL A 24 -1.59 -26.36 -2.13
C VAL A 24 -2.75 -25.60 -1.47
N ALA A 25 -2.86 -25.67 -0.15
CA ALA A 25 -3.88 -24.92 0.60
C ALA A 25 -3.70 -23.40 0.45
N ILE A 26 -2.46 -22.90 0.51
CA ILE A 26 -2.16 -21.47 0.33
C ILE A 26 -2.55 -21.00 -1.08
N LEU A 27 -2.19 -21.75 -2.12
CA LEU A 27 -2.54 -21.41 -3.51
C LEU A 27 -4.06 -21.48 -3.73
N ALA A 28 -4.74 -22.47 -3.15
CA ALA A 28 -6.19 -22.58 -3.20
C ALA A 28 -6.88 -21.39 -2.51
N GLY A 29 -6.39 -20.96 -1.35
CA GLY A 29 -6.90 -19.78 -0.64
C GLY A 29 -6.60 -18.45 -1.36
N MET A 30 -5.47 -18.36 -2.06
CA MET A 30 -5.08 -17.16 -2.80
C MET A 30 -6.11 -16.73 -3.84
N ILE A 31 -6.70 -17.69 -4.57
CA ILE A 31 -7.65 -17.41 -5.67
C ILE A 31 -8.87 -16.61 -5.17
N PRO A 32 -9.70 -17.11 -4.22
CA PRO A 32 -10.84 -16.35 -3.72
C PRO A 32 -10.44 -15.07 -3.01
N THR A 33 -9.28 -15.03 -2.33
CA THR A 33 -8.76 -13.78 -1.73
C THR A 33 -8.58 -12.70 -2.79
N ARG A 34 -7.94 -13.03 -3.92
CA ARG A 34 -7.70 -12.06 -5.01
C ARG A 34 -8.98 -11.67 -5.76
N LEU A 35 -9.95 -12.57 -5.87
CA LEU A 35 -11.28 -12.23 -6.37
C LEU A 35 -12.03 -11.30 -5.41
N GLY A 36 -11.87 -11.48 -4.10
CA GLY A 36 -12.35 -10.54 -3.08
C GLY A 36 -11.73 -9.15 -3.23
N CYS A 37 -10.40 -9.08 -3.43
CA CYS A 37 -9.70 -7.82 -3.70
C CYS A 37 -10.20 -7.13 -4.99
N LEU A 38 -10.56 -7.90 -6.01
CA LEU A 38 -11.16 -7.38 -7.25
C LEU A 38 -12.52 -6.73 -6.97
N GLY A 39 -13.38 -7.39 -6.17
CA GLY A 39 -14.68 -6.86 -5.77
C GLY A 39 -14.58 -5.62 -4.89
N ALA A 40 -13.60 -5.57 -3.99
CA ALA A 40 -13.35 -4.43 -3.10
C ALA A 40 -12.64 -3.25 -3.78
N GLY A 41 -11.95 -3.46 -4.91
CA GLY A 41 -11.19 -2.41 -5.61
C GLY A 41 -9.83 -2.06 -4.99
N CYS A 42 -9.34 -2.84 -4.02
CA CYS A 42 -8.20 -2.46 -3.19
C CYS A 42 -6.82 -2.79 -3.76
N CYS A 43 -6.75 -3.52 -4.87
CA CYS A 43 -5.51 -4.02 -5.46
C CYS A 43 -5.45 -3.82 -6.97
N ALA A 44 -6.22 -2.85 -7.50
CA ALA A 44 -6.22 -2.54 -8.92
C ALA A 44 -4.82 -2.09 -9.40
N GLY A 45 -4.48 -2.42 -10.63
CA GLY A 45 -3.19 -2.07 -11.21
C GLY A 45 -3.15 -0.62 -11.65
N ARG A 46 -2.05 -0.24 -12.30
CA ARG A 46 -1.89 1.12 -12.84
C ARG A 46 -2.90 1.46 -13.93
N PRO A 47 -3.23 2.75 -14.11
CA PRO A 47 -4.08 3.22 -15.19
C PRO A 47 -3.47 2.84 -16.54
N THR A 48 -4.30 2.42 -17.47
CA THR A 48 -3.85 2.03 -18.81
C THR A 48 -4.90 2.32 -19.87
N ALA A 49 -4.46 2.92 -20.96
CA ALA A 49 -5.25 3.03 -22.19
C ALA A 49 -5.23 1.73 -23.03
N GLY A 50 -4.46 0.72 -22.60
CA GLY A 50 -4.27 -0.52 -23.35
C GLY A 50 -5.52 -1.41 -23.40
N ARG A 51 -5.56 -2.30 -24.40
CA ARG A 51 -6.67 -3.25 -24.62
C ARG A 51 -6.97 -4.18 -23.43
N PHE A 52 -5.96 -4.46 -22.60
CA PHE A 52 -6.07 -5.33 -21.42
C PHE A 52 -6.52 -4.59 -20.15
N GLY A 53 -6.78 -3.29 -20.22
CA GLY A 53 -7.34 -2.54 -19.09
C GLY A 53 -8.83 -2.79 -18.93
N MET A 54 -9.27 -2.98 -17.68
CA MET A 54 -10.67 -3.08 -17.29
C MET A 54 -11.05 -1.85 -16.45
N LYS A 55 -12.32 -1.44 -16.52
CA LYS A 55 -12.83 -0.34 -15.68
C LYS A 55 -12.92 -0.85 -14.24
N LEU A 56 -12.01 -0.43 -13.39
CA LEU A 56 -11.86 -0.91 -12.02
C LEU A 56 -11.78 0.28 -11.07
N ARG A 57 -12.34 0.08 -9.87
CA ARG A 57 -12.21 1.01 -8.75
C ARG A 57 -10.86 0.77 -8.07
N ASN A 58 -10.16 1.83 -7.67
CA ASN A 58 -8.98 1.75 -6.81
C ASN A 58 -9.36 1.90 -5.32
N ALA A 59 -8.38 1.81 -4.42
CA ALA A 59 -8.62 1.94 -2.98
C ALA A 59 -9.20 3.31 -2.58
N HIS A 60 -8.97 4.35 -3.38
CA HIS A 60 -9.48 5.72 -3.19
C HIS A 60 -10.86 5.96 -3.83
N GLY A 61 -11.50 4.91 -4.36
CA GLY A 61 -12.83 5.03 -4.97
C GLY A 61 -12.83 5.58 -6.41
N VAL A 62 -11.69 5.92 -6.98
CA VAL A 62 -11.58 6.39 -8.37
C VAL A 62 -11.81 5.22 -9.33
N VAL A 63 -12.74 5.41 -10.27
CA VAL A 63 -13.08 4.40 -11.27
C VAL A 63 -12.51 4.79 -12.62
N GLU A 64 -11.48 4.09 -13.06
CA GLU A 64 -10.86 4.31 -14.35
C GLU A 64 -10.38 2.99 -14.98
N ARG A 65 -9.83 3.06 -16.19
CA ARG A 65 -9.35 1.87 -16.90
C ARG A 65 -7.96 1.49 -16.37
N ARG A 66 -7.86 0.35 -15.71
CA ARG A 66 -6.66 -0.14 -15.01
C ARG A 66 -6.34 -1.56 -15.39
N PHE A 67 -5.08 -1.98 -15.21
CA PHE A 67 -4.74 -3.39 -15.32
C PHE A 67 -5.48 -4.20 -14.23
N PRO A 68 -6.14 -5.33 -14.58
CA PRO A 68 -6.81 -6.18 -13.60
C PRO A 68 -5.81 -7.06 -12.85
N SER A 69 -4.86 -6.45 -12.12
CA SER A 69 -3.83 -7.16 -11.35
C SER A 69 -4.39 -8.21 -10.40
N PRO A 70 -5.52 -8.01 -9.67
CA PRO A 70 -6.04 -9.07 -8.81
C PRO A 70 -6.47 -10.31 -9.60
N LEU A 71 -7.00 -10.13 -10.81
CA LEU A 71 -7.38 -11.24 -11.69
C LEU A 71 -6.15 -11.97 -12.22
N LEU A 72 -5.10 -11.24 -12.58
CA LEU A 72 -3.83 -11.82 -13.02
C LEU A 72 -3.14 -12.60 -11.89
N GLU A 73 -3.20 -12.09 -10.65
CA GLU A 73 -2.68 -12.78 -9.47
C GLU A 73 -3.52 -14.03 -9.12
N ALA A 74 -4.85 -13.96 -9.25
CA ALA A 74 -5.72 -15.13 -9.11
C ALA A 74 -5.41 -16.19 -10.18
N ALA A 75 -5.19 -15.75 -11.43
CA ALA A 75 -4.82 -16.64 -12.53
C ALA A 75 -3.45 -17.29 -12.31
N LEU A 76 -2.46 -16.54 -11.82
CA LEU A 76 -1.16 -17.08 -11.42
C LEU A 76 -1.33 -18.12 -10.30
N GLY A 77 -2.11 -17.82 -9.27
CA GLY A 77 -2.42 -18.76 -8.18
C GLY A 77 -3.08 -20.04 -8.69
N GLY A 78 -4.06 -19.93 -9.58
CA GLY A 78 -4.73 -21.08 -10.22
C GLY A 78 -3.82 -21.91 -11.11
N MET A 79 -2.96 -21.27 -11.91
CA MET A 79 -1.97 -21.94 -12.75
C MET A 79 -0.97 -22.72 -11.89
N LEU A 80 -0.45 -22.11 -10.82
CA LEU A 80 0.46 -22.75 -9.89
C LEU A 80 -0.22 -23.88 -9.12
N LEU A 81 -1.48 -23.72 -8.71
CA LEU A 81 -2.25 -24.77 -8.06
C LEU A 81 -2.43 -25.99 -8.98
N GLY A 82 -2.80 -25.77 -10.24
CA GLY A 82 -2.91 -26.85 -11.22
C GLY A 82 -1.56 -27.56 -11.44
N ALA A 83 -0.48 -26.79 -11.58
CA ALA A 83 0.86 -27.33 -11.76
C ALA A 83 1.34 -28.13 -10.53
N THR A 84 1.12 -27.63 -9.31
CA THR A 84 1.52 -28.33 -8.07
C THR A 84 0.74 -29.62 -7.88
N LEU A 85 -0.57 -29.64 -8.19
CA LEU A 85 -1.37 -30.87 -8.13
C LEU A 85 -0.89 -31.94 -9.13
N ILE A 86 -0.50 -31.53 -10.35
CA ILE A 86 0.05 -32.45 -11.37
C ILE A 86 1.42 -32.99 -10.94
N LEU A 87 2.23 -32.15 -10.29
CA LEU A 87 3.60 -32.48 -9.89
C LEU A 87 3.68 -33.17 -8.52
N PHE A 88 2.60 -33.22 -7.76
CA PHE A 88 2.59 -33.62 -6.34
C PHE A 88 3.23 -34.99 -6.09
N GLU A 89 2.94 -35.96 -6.94
CA GLU A 89 3.48 -37.32 -6.86
C GLU A 89 4.64 -37.59 -7.84
N ARG A 90 5.03 -36.57 -8.62
CA ARG A 90 6.05 -36.72 -9.68
C ARG A 90 7.43 -36.19 -9.29
N LEU A 91 7.50 -35.37 -8.24
CA LEU A 91 8.74 -34.77 -7.80
C LEU A 91 9.52 -35.70 -6.86
N PRO A 92 10.86 -35.72 -6.95
CA PRO A 92 11.68 -36.81 -6.40
C PRO A 92 11.93 -36.75 -4.90
N PHE A 93 11.54 -35.68 -4.20
CA PHE A 93 11.80 -35.52 -2.77
C PHE A 93 10.73 -34.69 -2.05
N PRO A 94 10.52 -34.91 -0.74
CA PRO A 94 9.63 -34.09 0.08
C PRO A 94 10.09 -32.62 0.14
N GLY A 95 9.19 -31.68 -0.10
CA GLY A 95 9.43 -30.24 -0.16
C GLY A 95 9.61 -29.70 -1.58
N ALA A 96 9.71 -30.57 -2.59
CA ALA A 96 9.92 -30.15 -3.97
C ALA A 96 8.73 -29.37 -4.55
N VAL A 97 7.50 -29.74 -4.18
CA VAL A 97 6.27 -29.07 -4.63
C VAL A 97 6.21 -27.66 -4.04
N ALA A 98 6.53 -27.53 -2.76
CA ALA A 98 6.62 -26.25 -2.07
C ALA A 98 7.67 -25.33 -2.71
N LEU A 99 8.87 -25.84 -2.98
CA LEU A 99 9.94 -25.06 -3.60
C LEU A 99 9.59 -24.64 -5.04
N PHE A 100 8.96 -25.52 -5.81
CA PHE A 100 8.44 -25.20 -7.14
C PHE A 100 7.40 -24.08 -7.09
N ALA A 101 6.43 -24.18 -6.18
CA ALA A 101 5.40 -23.16 -6.02
C ALA A 101 5.98 -21.82 -5.57
N ILE A 102 6.95 -21.81 -4.64
CA ILE A 102 7.65 -20.60 -4.19
C ILE A 102 8.40 -19.95 -5.34
N ALA A 103 9.15 -20.73 -6.13
CA ALA A 103 9.87 -20.23 -7.29
C ALA A 103 8.90 -19.65 -8.34
N GLY A 104 7.85 -20.41 -8.69
CA GLY A 104 6.85 -19.99 -9.66
C GLY A 104 6.08 -18.73 -9.24
N TYR A 105 5.73 -18.62 -7.95
CA TYR A 105 5.09 -17.43 -7.40
C TYR A 105 6.04 -16.22 -7.42
N GLY A 106 7.31 -16.39 -7.02
CA GLY A 106 8.32 -15.33 -7.09
C GLY A 106 8.52 -14.81 -8.52
N ALA A 107 8.66 -15.72 -9.49
CA ALA A 107 8.76 -15.35 -10.90
C ALA A 107 7.52 -14.61 -11.41
N GLY A 108 6.33 -15.13 -11.14
CA GLY A 108 5.07 -14.49 -11.54
C GLY A 108 4.90 -13.11 -10.90
N ARG A 109 5.24 -12.95 -9.61
CA ARG A 109 5.18 -11.66 -8.92
C ARG A 109 6.15 -10.64 -9.48
N LEU A 110 7.36 -11.04 -9.89
CA LEU A 110 8.29 -10.13 -10.57
C LEU A 110 7.68 -9.53 -11.85
N VAL A 111 6.98 -10.35 -12.63
CA VAL A 111 6.29 -9.90 -13.86
C VAL A 111 5.10 -9.00 -13.53
N LEU A 112 4.27 -9.40 -12.56
CA LEU A 112 3.05 -8.67 -12.21
C LEU A 112 3.30 -7.36 -11.48
N GLU A 113 4.40 -7.23 -10.74
CA GLU A 113 4.74 -6.01 -10.02
C GLU A 113 4.99 -4.84 -11.01
N GLY A 114 5.48 -5.11 -12.23
CA GLY A 114 5.59 -4.10 -13.29
C GLY A 114 4.24 -3.57 -13.82
N LEU A 115 3.12 -4.19 -13.43
CA LEU A 115 1.76 -3.76 -13.77
C LEU A 115 1.06 -3.02 -12.62
N ARG A 116 1.65 -2.98 -11.43
CA ARG A 116 1.10 -2.27 -10.27
C ARG A 116 1.47 -0.80 -10.29
N GLU A 117 0.68 0.01 -9.60
CA GLU A 117 1.07 1.39 -9.27
C GLU A 117 2.23 1.33 -8.28
N GLU A 118 3.27 2.10 -8.56
CA GLU A 118 4.46 2.14 -7.72
C GLU A 118 4.18 2.99 -6.49
N HIS A 119 4.25 2.38 -5.30
CA HIS A 119 4.01 3.07 -4.03
C HIS A 119 5.27 3.11 -3.14
N ALA A 120 6.35 2.40 -3.52
CA ALA A 120 7.54 2.23 -2.69
C ALA A 120 8.80 2.81 -3.36
N PRO A 121 9.72 3.40 -2.59
CA PRO A 121 11.00 3.88 -3.12
C PRO A 121 11.80 2.74 -3.75
N ARG A 122 12.46 3.03 -4.88
CA ARG A 122 13.27 2.05 -5.61
C ARG A 122 14.69 2.01 -5.04
N PHE A 123 15.19 0.81 -4.79
CA PHE A 123 16.58 0.56 -4.41
C PHE A 123 17.28 -0.26 -5.50
N MET A 124 18.38 0.26 -6.05
CA MET A 124 19.09 -0.30 -7.22
C MET A 124 18.18 -0.55 -8.44
N GLY A 125 17.19 0.32 -8.67
CA GLY A 125 16.26 0.19 -9.80
C GLY A 125 15.13 -0.83 -9.61
N LEU A 126 15.08 -1.53 -8.46
CA LEU A 126 14.00 -2.46 -8.09
C LEU A 126 13.23 -1.93 -6.88
N GLY A 127 11.90 -2.11 -6.88
CA GLY A 127 11.06 -1.86 -5.71
C GLY A 127 11.23 -2.92 -4.62
N GLU A 128 10.86 -2.60 -3.37
CA GLU A 128 10.94 -3.53 -2.23
C GLU A 128 10.24 -4.88 -2.50
N PHE A 129 9.03 -4.85 -3.07
CA PHE A 129 8.29 -6.05 -3.41
C PHE A 129 8.95 -6.88 -4.53
N GLN A 130 9.73 -6.24 -5.41
CA GLN A 130 10.48 -6.94 -6.46
C GLN A 130 11.69 -7.67 -5.86
N TRP A 131 12.42 -7.04 -4.95
CA TRP A 131 13.53 -7.68 -4.23
C TRP A 131 13.09 -8.93 -3.50
N MET A 132 11.94 -8.84 -2.84
CA MET A 132 11.35 -9.95 -2.11
C MET A 132 10.90 -11.08 -3.03
N SER A 133 10.31 -10.74 -4.18
CA SER A 133 9.92 -11.73 -5.20
C SER A 133 11.15 -12.42 -5.82
N ALA A 134 12.24 -11.67 -6.03
CA ALA A 134 13.52 -12.20 -6.47
C ALA A 134 14.14 -13.14 -5.41
N ALA A 135 14.06 -12.78 -4.12
CA ALA A 135 14.54 -13.64 -3.04
C ALA A 135 13.75 -14.96 -2.98
N LEU A 136 12.42 -14.92 -3.11
CA LEU A 136 11.60 -16.14 -3.18
C LEU A 136 11.96 -17.01 -4.38
N LEU A 137 12.13 -16.40 -5.55
CA LEU A 137 12.56 -17.11 -6.76
C LEU A 137 13.91 -17.79 -6.55
N LEU A 138 14.89 -17.07 -6.02
CA LEU A 138 16.23 -17.59 -5.76
C LEU A 138 16.19 -18.76 -4.77
N VAL A 139 15.50 -18.61 -3.64
CA VAL A 139 15.39 -19.67 -2.62
C VAL A 139 14.73 -20.93 -3.19
N GLY A 140 13.65 -20.77 -3.96
CA GLY A 140 12.96 -21.91 -4.58
C GLY A 140 13.86 -22.64 -5.59
N LEU A 141 14.57 -21.91 -6.46
CA LEU A 141 15.48 -22.49 -7.45
C LEU A 141 16.69 -23.19 -6.82
N VAL A 142 17.34 -22.55 -5.85
CA VAL A 142 18.49 -23.12 -5.14
C VAL A 142 18.07 -24.37 -4.37
N GLY A 143 16.91 -24.33 -3.69
CA GLY A 143 16.38 -25.48 -2.98
C GLY A 143 16.05 -26.65 -3.92
N LEU A 144 15.44 -26.38 -5.07
CA LEU A 144 15.17 -27.41 -6.08
C LEU A 144 16.45 -28.03 -6.62
N ALA A 145 17.45 -27.21 -6.95
CA ALA A 145 18.73 -27.68 -7.45
C ALA A 145 19.46 -28.56 -6.41
N ALA A 146 19.51 -28.11 -5.15
CA ALA A 146 20.14 -28.86 -4.06
C ALA A 146 19.42 -30.20 -3.80
N GLY A 147 18.08 -30.20 -3.77
CA GLY A 147 17.29 -31.41 -3.60
C GLY A 147 17.46 -32.41 -4.75
N TRP A 148 17.53 -31.92 -5.99
CA TRP A 148 17.79 -32.75 -7.16
C TRP A 148 19.14 -33.47 -7.12
N VAL A 149 20.19 -32.76 -6.71
CA VAL A 149 21.53 -33.34 -6.54
C VAL A 149 21.50 -34.43 -5.45
N GLY A 150 20.86 -34.16 -4.32
CA GLY A 150 20.74 -35.14 -3.23
C GLY A 150 19.93 -36.39 -3.60
N SER A 151 18.85 -36.24 -4.37
CA SER A 151 18.04 -37.37 -4.84
C SER A 151 18.79 -38.26 -5.85
N ALA A 152 19.60 -37.67 -6.73
CA ALA A 152 20.44 -38.43 -7.66
C ALA A 152 21.45 -39.33 -6.92
N GLU A 153 22.03 -38.84 -5.83
CA GLU A 153 23.04 -39.57 -5.05
C GLU A 153 22.43 -40.75 -4.26
N SER A 154 21.21 -40.57 -3.75
CA SER A 154 20.44 -41.65 -3.08
C SER A 154 20.00 -42.77 -4.02
N SER A 155 19.80 -42.46 -5.30
CA SER A 155 19.44 -43.44 -6.33
C SER A 155 20.62 -44.32 -6.75
N ILE A 156 21.85 -43.82 -6.63
CA ILE A 156 23.09 -44.53 -6.99
C ILE A 156 23.55 -45.47 -5.87
N THR A 157 23.27 -45.15 -4.62
CA THR A 157 23.77 -45.91 -3.46
C THR A 157 22.89 -47.08 -3.03
N GLY A 158 21.73 -47.31 -3.65
CA GLY A 158 20.92 -48.52 -3.46
C GLY A 158 20.57 -48.84 -2.01
N ALA A 159 20.57 -47.84 -1.12
CA ALA A 159 20.22 -48.06 0.28
C ALA A 159 18.71 -48.28 0.37
N PRO A 160 18.23 -49.41 0.94
CA PRO A 160 16.81 -49.60 1.15
C PRO A 160 16.30 -48.48 2.04
N GLY A 161 15.32 -47.72 1.54
CA GLY A 161 14.65 -46.68 2.30
C GLY A 161 14.06 -47.29 3.56
N HIS A 162 14.69 -47.04 4.71
CA HIS A 162 14.05 -47.26 5.99
C HIS A 162 12.85 -46.32 6.03
N VAL A 163 11.66 -46.87 5.76
CA VAL A 163 10.40 -46.28 6.19
C VAL A 163 10.44 -46.30 7.71
N SER A 164 11.01 -45.26 8.32
CA SER A 164 10.80 -45.01 9.74
C SER A 164 9.30 -44.86 9.93
N SER A 165 8.69 -45.86 10.55
CA SER A 165 7.33 -45.80 11.05
C SER A 165 7.19 -44.52 11.87
N ALA A 166 6.42 -43.56 11.34
CA ALA A 166 6.12 -42.32 12.02
C ALA A 166 5.50 -42.65 13.40
N PRO A 167 5.92 -41.99 14.49
CA PRO A 167 5.21 -42.08 15.76
C PRO A 167 3.74 -41.71 15.53
N GLN A 168 2.81 -42.56 15.98
CA GLN A 168 1.39 -42.22 15.89
C GLN A 168 1.14 -40.91 16.65
N PRO A 169 0.57 -39.87 16.01
CA PRO A 169 0.34 -38.60 16.67
C PRO A 169 -0.67 -38.82 17.82
N PRO A 170 -0.42 -38.24 19.01
CA PRO A 170 -1.35 -38.36 20.13
C PRO A 170 -2.67 -37.66 19.76
N THR A 171 -3.74 -38.43 19.56
CA THR A 171 -5.09 -37.91 19.30
C THR A 171 -5.62 -37.20 20.56
N GLY A 172 -5.39 -35.89 20.66
CA GLY A 172 -5.84 -35.07 21.79
C GLY A 172 -6.06 -33.61 21.39
N LEU A 173 -6.74 -32.85 22.26
CA LEU A 173 -7.09 -31.43 22.09
C LEU A 173 -5.88 -30.54 21.70
N GLY A 174 -4.66 -30.94 22.06
CA GLY A 174 -3.41 -30.27 21.69
C GLY A 174 -3.14 -30.21 20.18
N HIS A 175 -3.63 -31.18 19.39
CA HIS A 175 -3.50 -31.15 17.93
C HIS A 175 -4.34 -30.03 17.29
N LEU A 176 -5.51 -29.72 17.86
CA LEU A 176 -6.37 -28.64 17.37
C LEU A 176 -5.77 -27.26 17.68
N LEU A 177 -5.17 -27.10 18.86
CA LEU A 177 -4.46 -25.88 19.24
C LEU A 177 -3.17 -25.67 18.41
N ALA A 178 -2.41 -26.73 18.15
CA ALA A 178 -1.23 -26.68 17.28
C ALA A 178 -1.60 -26.39 15.82
N ALA A 179 -2.70 -26.96 15.30
CA ALA A 179 -3.23 -26.62 13.98
C ALA A 179 -3.68 -25.16 13.88
N GLY A 180 -4.33 -24.63 14.92
CA GLY A 180 -4.65 -23.19 15.02
C GLY A 180 -3.42 -22.29 15.03
N LEU A 181 -2.36 -22.68 15.76
CA LEU A 181 -1.08 -21.96 15.77
C LEU A 181 -0.34 -22.02 14.42
N LEU A 182 -0.51 -23.11 13.66
CA LEU A 182 0.04 -23.25 12.30
C LEU A 182 -0.67 -22.35 11.28
N LEU A 183 -1.93 -21.99 11.53
CA LEU A 183 -2.68 -21.04 10.70
C LEU A 183 -2.25 -19.58 10.92
N LEU A 184 -1.77 -19.20 12.11
CA LEU A 184 -1.33 -17.82 12.38
C LEU A 184 -0.24 -17.28 11.43
N PRO A 185 0.87 -17.99 11.16
CA PRO A 185 1.86 -17.54 10.18
C PRO A 185 1.32 -17.61 8.74
N ILE A 186 0.35 -18.48 8.45
CA ILE A 186 -0.36 -18.51 7.15
C ILE A 186 -1.25 -17.26 7.01
N VAL A 187 -1.94 -16.85 8.07
CA VAL A 187 -2.74 -15.61 8.14
C VAL A 187 -1.85 -14.36 8.03
N HIS A 188 -0.67 -14.36 8.66
CA HIS A 188 0.31 -13.28 8.47
C HIS A 188 0.94 -13.27 7.06
N LEU A 189 1.08 -14.43 6.43
CA LEU A 189 1.45 -14.52 5.02
C LEU A 189 0.31 -13.99 4.12
N PHE A 190 -0.95 -14.22 4.47
CA PHE A 190 -2.11 -13.61 3.80
C PHE A 190 -2.11 -12.07 3.92
N ARG A 191 -1.64 -11.51 5.04
CA ARG A 191 -1.41 -10.06 5.22
C ARG A 191 -0.40 -9.53 4.20
N PHE A 192 0.66 -10.28 3.96
CA PHE A 192 1.70 -9.98 2.97
C PHE A 192 1.23 -10.19 1.52
N LEU A 193 0.23 -11.05 1.31
CA LEU A 193 -0.51 -11.24 0.05
C LEU A 193 -1.56 -10.15 -0.21
N GLY A 194 -1.51 -9.00 0.47
CA GLY A 194 -2.08 -7.76 -0.08
C GLY A 194 -3.48 -7.37 0.38
N CYS A 195 -3.99 -7.89 1.50
CA CYS A 195 -5.19 -7.33 2.15
C CYS A 195 -4.79 -6.53 3.40
N THR A 196 -4.40 -5.27 3.23
CA THR A 196 -4.28 -4.31 4.34
C THR A 196 -5.66 -3.80 4.79
N LEU A 197 -6.68 -3.80 3.93
CA LEU A 197 -8.00 -3.22 4.26
C LEU A 197 -8.89 -4.06 5.18
N LEU A 198 -8.70 -5.38 5.26
CA LEU A 198 -9.58 -6.22 6.10
C LEU A 198 -9.24 -6.14 7.60
N LEU A 199 -8.08 -5.58 7.96
CA LEU A 199 -7.56 -5.55 9.34
C LEU A 199 -6.84 -4.24 9.71
N SER A 200 -6.81 -3.25 8.81
CA SER A 200 -6.45 -1.89 9.21
C SER A 200 -7.70 -1.21 9.72
N ASP A 201 -7.69 -0.76 10.97
CA ASP A 201 -8.59 0.25 11.53
C ASP A 201 -8.35 1.64 10.88
N ALA A 202 -7.89 1.67 9.63
CA ALA A 202 -7.89 2.89 8.85
C ALA A 202 -9.34 3.11 8.48
N GLU A 203 -10.00 4.00 9.22
CA GLU A 203 -11.27 4.56 8.82
C GLU A 203 -11.20 4.91 7.33
N PRO A 204 -12.24 4.58 6.54
CA PRO A 204 -12.26 4.94 5.13
C PRO A 204 -11.94 6.43 5.04
N SER A 205 -10.81 6.78 4.41
CA SER A 205 -10.46 8.18 4.18
C SER A 205 -11.65 8.80 3.46
N GLU A 206 -12.38 9.67 4.17
CA GLU A 206 -13.51 10.39 3.59
C GLU A 206 -13.02 11.06 2.30
N PRO A 207 -13.86 11.12 1.25
CA PRO A 207 -13.46 11.71 -0.02
C PRO A 207 -12.91 13.12 0.24
N GLY A 208 -11.64 13.31 -0.11
CA GLY A 208 -10.99 14.62 0.00
C GLY A 208 -11.59 15.58 -1.01
N HIS A 209 -11.80 16.82 -0.58
CA HIS A 209 -12.17 17.90 -1.50
C HIS A 209 -10.94 18.73 -1.83
N ILE A 210 -10.88 19.18 -3.08
CA ILE A 210 -9.85 20.13 -3.51
C ILE A 210 -10.22 21.50 -2.96
N LEU A 211 -9.39 22.02 -2.06
CA LEU A 211 -9.50 23.36 -1.50
C LEU A 211 -8.53 24.30 -2.21
N GLN A 212 -9.05 25.39 -2.75
CA GLN A 212 -8.23 26.46 -3.32
C GLN A 212 -7.88 27.47 -2.24
N MET A 213 -6.59 27.76 -2.10
CA MET A 213 -6.07 28.68 -1.10
C MET A 213 -5.42 29.88 -1.75
N ILE A 214 -5.82 31.08 -1.35
CA ILE A 214 -5.34 32.34 -1.91
C ILE A 214 -4.91 33.27 -0.78
N ALA A 215 -3.72 33.88 -0.92
CA ALA A 215 -3.29 34.96 -0.05
C ALA A 215 -2.85 36.17 -0.89
N ILE A 216 -3.46 37.32 -0.62
CA ILE A 216 -3.17 38.58 -1.32
C ILE A 216 -2.62 39.58 -0.30
N VAL A 217 -1.42 40.09 -0.55
CA VAL A 217 -0.78 41.06 0.35
C VAL A 217 -0.11 42.21 -0.41
N PRO A 218 -0.04 43.42 0.15
CA PRO A 218 0.73 44.53 -0.44
C PRO A 218 2.21 44.18 -0.61
N ASP A 219 2.81 44.56 -1.76
CA ASP A 219 4.24 44.41 -1.98
C ASP A 219 5.03 45.54 -1.30
N ILE A 220 5.14 45.48 0.03
CA ILE A 220 5.80 46.53 0.83
C ILE A 220 7.05 45.94 1.50
N GLY A 221 8.24 46.44 1.12
CA GLY A 221 9.53 46.07 1.71
C GLY A 221 10.50 45.45 0.70
N SER A 222 11.69 45.01 1.16
CA SER A 222 12.73 44.39 0.33
C SER A 222 13.07 42.99 0.85
N GLY A 223 13.01 41.97 -0.01
CA GLY A 223 13.36 40.59 0.36
C GLY A 223 12.40 39.56 -0.22
N GLU A 224 12.71 38.28 -0.02
CA GLU A 224 11.84 37.17 -0.40
C GLU A 224 10.62 37.11 0.52
N VAL A 225 9.48 36.73 -0.06
CA VAL A 225 8.19 36.65 0.63
C VAL A 225 7.75 35.20 0.62
N THR A 226 7.45 34.66 1.79
CA THR A 226 6.91 33.32 1.96
C THR A 226 5.51 33.41 2.53
N ALA A 227 4.61 32.60 1.98
CA ALA A 227 3.24 32.47 2.45
C ALA A 227 2.96 31.00 2.73
N SER A 228 2.41 30.70 3.90
CA SER A 228 1.99 29.34 4.26
C SER A 228 0.69 29.35 5.03
N ILE A 229 -0.06 28.25 4.94
CA ILE A 229 -1.31 28.04 5.69
C ILE A 229 -1.18 26.78 6.54
N ARG A 230 -1.42 26.93 7.83
CA ARG A 230 -1.55 25.83 8.78
C ARG A 230 -3.02 25.43 8.92
N PHE A 231 -3.28 24.12 8.97
CA PHE A 231 -4.62 23.56 9.20
C PHE A 231 -4.65 22.72 10.48
N GLU A 232 -5.59 23.04 11.36
CA GLU A 232 -5.86 22.32 12.60
C GLU A 232 -7.32 21.81 12.56
N ARG A 233 -7.56 20.54 12.89
CA ARG A 233 -8.90 19.95 12.93
C ARG A 233 -9.62 20.38 14.21
N GLU A 234 -10.83 20.92 14.11
CA GLU A 234 -11.66 21.26 15.28
C GLU A 234 -12.59 20.09 15.64
N PRO A 235 -12.78 19.76 16.93
CA PRO A 235 -12.36 20.50 18.13
C PRO A 235 -11.01 20.07 18.74
N GLU A 236 -10.37 19.04 18.20
CA GLU A 236 -9.18 18.40 18.78
C GLU A 236 -7.90 19.27 18.68
N ASN A 237 -7.89 20.24 17.75
CA ASN A 237 -6.77 21.08 17.36
C ASN A 237 -5.55 20.27 16.87
N ASP A 238 -5.79 19.11 16.29
CA ASP A 238 -4.74 18.29 15.69
C ASP A 238 -4.35 18.85 14.30
N GLU A 239 -3.05 19.08 14.10
CA GLU A 239 -2.52 19.52 12.81
C GLU A 239 -2.57 18.37 11.79
N ILE A 240 -3.05 18.64 10.58
CA ILE A 240 -3.12 17.61 9.52
C ILE A 240 -1.73 17.30 8.94
N ASP A 241 -1.50 16.08 8.46
CA ASP A 241 -0.20 15.65 7.91
C ASP A 241 0.30 16.50 6.71
N ALA A 242 -0.63 17.11 5.98
CA ALA A 242 -0.32 17.97 4.83
C ALA A 242 -0.04 19.44 5.21
N SER A 243 -0.09 19.79 6.50
CA SER A 243 0.19 21.12 7.04
C SER A 243 1.63 21.24 7.56
N PRO A 244 2.29 22.41 7.45
CA PRO A 244 1.83 23.62 6.79
C PRO A 244 1.96 23.53 5.25
N VAL A 245 1.01 24.14 4.55
CA VAL A 245 1.03 24.22 3.08
C VAL A 245 1.71 25.51 2.65
N ASP A 246 2.77 25.42 1.85
CA ASP A 246 3.42 26.57 1.24
C ASP A 246 2.67 27.05 -0.01
N LEU A 247 2.40 28.35 -0.10
CA LEU A 247 1.74 28.97 -1.26
C LEU A 247 2.77 29.50 -2.24
N ALA A 248 2.57 29.21 -3.52
CA ALA A 248 3.44 29.69 -4.59
C ALA A 248 3.03 31.11 -5.00
N ALA A 249 4.01 31.98 -5.27
CA ALA A 249 3.74 33.30 -5.85
C ALA A 249 3.27 33.13 -7.31
N VAL A 250 2.03 33.54 -7.60
CA VAL A 250 1.41 33.40 -8.93
C VAL A 250 1.56 34.67 -9.75
N GLY A 251 1.64 35.84 -9.11
CA GLY A 251 1.84 37.10 -9.80
C GLY A 251 1.55 38.33 -8.94
N VAL A 252 1.45 39.48 -9.61
CA VAL A 252 1.12 40.77 -8.99
C VAL A 252 -0.19 41.27 -9.57
N GLN A 253 -1.13 41.68 -8.71
CA GLN A 253 -2.38 42.30 -9.12
C GLN A 253 -2.17 43.68 -9.73
N PRO A 254 -3.13 44.20 -10.52
CA PRO A 254 -3.03 45.52 -11.14
C PRO A 254 -2.83 46.67 -10.13
N ASP A 255 -3.23 46.46 -8.88
CA ASP A 255 -3.08 47.40 -7.77
C ASP A 255 -1.72 47.29 -7.04
N GLY A 256 -0.81 46.43 -7.50
CA GLY A 256 0.52 46.25 -6.92
C GLY A 256 0.60 45.27 -5.75
N ARG A 257 -0.45 44.51 -5.46
CA ARG A 257 -0.43 43.45 -4.42
C ARG A 257 0.09 42.12 -4.97
N LEU A 258 0.86 41.40 -4.17
CA LEU A 258 1.32 40.04 -4.48
C LEU A 258 0.17 39.04 -4.30
N ASN A 259 0.06 38.08 -5.22
CA ASN A 259 -0.90 36.99 -5.17
C ASN A 259 -0.19 35.64 -4.99
N PHE A 260 -0.59 34.90 -3.97
CA PHE A 260 -0.09 33.56 -3.65
C PHE A 260 -1.21 32.54 -3.73
N GLU A 261 -0.92 31.35 -4.24
CA GLU A 261 -1.91 30.29 -4.41
C GLU A 261 -1.35 28.89 -4.13
N ALA A 262 -2.21 28.01 -3.64
CA ALA A 262 -1.96 26.58 -3.57
C ALA A 262 -3.28 25.79 -3.65
N LEU A 263 -3.17 24.53 -4.08
CA LEU A 263 -4.25 23.55 -4.09
C LEU A 263 -3.87 22.40 -3.16
N ILE A 264 -4.80 21.96 -2.34
CA ILE A 264 -4.63 20.82 -1.44
C ILE A 264 -5.89 19.98 -1.42
N GLU A 265 -5.73 18.67 -1.29
CA GLU A 265 -6.82 17.74 -1.05
C GLU A 265 -6.91 17.46 0.46
N ILE A 266 -8.01 17.86 1.09
CA ILE A 266 -8.25 17.70 2.53
C ILE A 266 -9.60 16.98 2.72
N PRO A 267 -9.71 16.02 3.66
CA PRO A 267 -10.99 15.36 3.95
C PRO A 267 -12.05 16.34 4.46
N GLU A 268 -13.33 15.97 4.34
CA GLU A 268 -14.44 16.72 4.95
C GLU A 268 -14.21 16.91 6.46
N GLY A 269 -14.69 18.04 7.00
CA GLY A 269 -14.56 18.33 8.43
C GLY A 269 -14.49 19.80 8.78
N ALA A 270 -14.48 20.08 10.08
CA ALA A 270 -14.28 21.41 10.64
C ALA A 270 -12.78 21.69 10.82
N TYR A 271 -12.32 22.81 10.26
CA TYR A 271 -10.91 23.19 10.29
C TYR A 271 -10.75 24.63 10.74
N ARG A 272 -9.66 24.88 11.47
CA ARG A 272 -9.06 26.19 11.69
C ARG A 272 -7.88 26.34 10.76
N ALA A 273 -7.96 27.31 9.85
CA ALA A 273 -6.88 27.66 8.95
C ALA A 273 -6.19 28.94 9.42
N THR A 274 -4.86 28.90 9.56
CA THR A 274 -4.04 30.06 9.93
C THR A 274 -3.05 30.37 8.83
N CYS A 275 -3.27 31.48 8.12
CA CYS A 275 -2.38 31.98 7.09
C CYS A 275 -1.30 32.88 7.69
N THR A 276 -0.06 32.59 7.35
CA THR A 276 1.12 33.37 7.74
C THR A 276 1.85 33.83 6.49
N VAL A 277 2.02 35.14 6.35
CA VAL A 277 2.83 35.74 5.29
C VAL A 277 4.01 36.47 5.91
N SER A 278 5.21 35.94 5.67
CA SER A 278 6.47 36.43 6.20
C SER A 278 7.32 37.03 5.09
N ARG A 279 8.05 38.10 5.40
CA ARG A 279 9.05 38.69 4.51
C ARG A 279 10.31 38.96 5.31
N THR A 280 11.46 38.60 4.75
CA THR A 280 12.76 38.84 5.41
C THR A 280 12.94 40.33 5.69
N GLY A 281 13.09 40.71 6.97
CA GLY A 281 13.27 42.11 7.36
C GLY A 281 12.01 42.95 7.48
N ALA A 282 10.81 42.36 7.37
CA ALA A 282 9.53 43.02 7.64
C ALA A 282 8.72 42.28 8.72
N LEU A 283 7.63 42.90 9.18
CA LEU A 283 6.70 42.27 10.13
C LEU A 283 5.86 41.20 9.42
N THR A 284 5.65 40.08 10.10
CA THR A 284 4.83 38.96 9.62
C THR A 284 3.34 39.30 9.74
N ARG A 285 2.60 39.03 8.67
CA ARG A 285 1.13 39.14 8.64
C ARG A 285 0.52 37.80 8.98
N VAL A 286 -0.43 37.78 9.91
CA VAL A 286 -1.09 36.54 10.35
C VAL A 286 -2.59 36.76 10.39
N GLY A 287 -3.33 35.80 9.81
CA GLY A 287 -4.78 35.79 9.80
C GLY A 287 -5.27 34.37 10.01
N SER A 288 -6.39 34.21 10.72
CA SER A 288 -6.99 32.89 10.95
C SER A 288 -8.49 32.92 10.71
N CYS A 289 -9.04 31.82 10.22
CA CYS A 289 -10.47 31.58 10.27
C CYS A 289 -10.80 30.11 10.45
N SER A 290 -11.99 29.84 10.97
CA SER A 290 -12.53 28.49 11.12
C SER A 290 -13.75 28.32 10.23
N GLY A 291 -13.95 27.13 9.68
CA GLY A 291 -15.10 26.78 8.85
C GLY A 291 -15.19 25.28 8.60
N GLU A 292 -16.28 24.86 7.96
CA GLU A 292 -16.51 23.45 7.62
C GLU A 292 -16.31 23.23 6.12
N LEU A 293 -15.46 22.25 5.79
CA LEU A 293 -15.29 21.75 4.42
C LEU A 293 -16.36 20.68 4.16
N THR A 294 -17.46 21.08 3.51
CA THR A 294 -18.65 20.24 3.30
C THR A 294 -18.88 19.82 1.85
N GLY A 295 -17.99 20.19 0.93
CA GLY A 295 -18.13 19.88 -0.49
C GLY A 295 -16.97 20.40 -1.36
N PRO A 296 -17.04 20.12 -2.69
CA PRO A 296 -16.03 20.57 -3.65
C PRO A 296 -16.14 22.08 -3.93
N ASP A 297 -15.10 22.63 -4.57
CA ASP A 297 -15.06 24.02 -5.06
C ASP A 297 -15.15 25.10 -3.96
N LEU A 298 -14.68 24.77 -2.75
CA LEU A 298 -14.54 25.72 -1.66
C LEU A 298 -13.21 26.47 -1.77
N LEU A 299 -13.23 27.73 -1.30
CA LEU A 299 -12.13 28.66 -1.37
C LEU A 299 -11.81 29.21 0.01
N LEU A 300 -10.51 29.29 0.31
CA LEU A 300 -9.96 29.92 1.48
C LEU A 300 -9.10 31.12 1.01
N ALA A 301 -9.60 32.34 1.23
CA ALA A 301 -8.91 33.56 0.82
C ALA A 301 -8.55 34.43 2.01
N PHE A 302 -7.29 34.86 2.05
CA PHE A 302 -6.81 35.91 2.95
C PHE A 302 -6.37 37.13 2.14
N ASN A 303 -6.66 38.32 2.67
CA ASN A 303 -6.35 39.57 2.00
C ASN A 303 -5.90 40.64 2.99
N ALA A 304 -4.90 41.42 2.59
CA ALA A 304 -4.52 42.66 3.23
C ALA A 304 -4.64 43.82 2.23
N GLU A 305 -5.29 44.90 2.64
CA GLU A 305 -5.48 46.09 1.81
C GLU A 305 -4.30 47.06 1.90
N ILE A 306 -4.19 47.94 0.90
CA ILE A 306 -3.19 48.99 0.87
C ILE A 306 -3.58 50.03 1.94
N GLY A 307 -2.81 50.08 3.04
CA GLY A 307 -3.10 50.93 4.20
C GLY A 307 -3.38 50.15 5.48
N ASP A 308 -3.60 48.83 5.38
CA ASP A 308 -3.69 47.96 6.55
C ASP A 308 -2.38 47.94 7.33
N GLY A 309 -2.49 47.87 8.66
CA GLY A 309 -1.35 47.74 9.57
C GLY A 309 -0.43 46.58 9.17
N PRO A 310 0.87 46.66 9.48
CA PRO A 310 1.90 45.77 8.91
C PRO A 310 1.77 44.29 9.30
N THR A 311 0.92 43.96 10.29
CA THR A 311 0.66 42.60 10.78
C THR A 311 -0.72 42.08 10.40
N THR A 312 -1.58 42.91 9.80
CA THR A 312 -2.97 42.57 9.52
C THR A 312 -3.09 41.66 8.32
N LEU A 313 -3.86 40.58 8.45
CA LEU A 313 -4.29 39.74 7.33
C LEU A 313 -5.73 39.30 7.61
N ALA A 314 -6.67 39.79 6.81
CA ALA A 314 -8.09 39.53 7.02
C ALA A 314 -8.55 38.33 6.18
N PRO A 315 -9.33 37.39 6.75
CA PRO A 315 -10.03 36.40 5.94
C PRO A 315 -11.10 37.09 5.08
N ARG A 316 -11.08 36.83 3.76
CA ARG A 316 -12.09 37.29 2.80
C ARG A 316 -13.15 36.21 2.53
N LEU A 317 -12.72 34.96 2.43
CA LEU A 317 -13.56 33.78 2.19
C LEU A 317 -13.02 32.65 3.07
N CYS A 318 -13.89 32.00 3.82
CA CYS A 318 -13.49 30.93 4.74
C CYS A 318 -14.30 29.67 4.47
N PHE A 319 -13.74 28.80 3.64
CA PHE A 319 -14.39 27.58 3.19
C PHE A 319 -15.74 27.88 2.53
N GLU A 320 -15.74 28.91 1.66
CA GLU A 320 -16.92 29.37 0.93
C GLU A 320 -16.82 28.99 -0.54
N PRO A 321 -17.94 28.71 -1.23
CA PRO A 321 -17.92 28.37 -2.64
C PRO A 321 -17.38 29.53 -3.48
N VAL A 322 -16.70 29.21 -4.58
CA VAL A 322 -16.22 30.22 -5.53
C VAL A 322 -17.40 31.09 -5.98
N PRO A 323 -17.35 32.43 -5.77
CA PRO A 323 -18.44 33.30 -6.19
C PRO A 323 -18.56 33.21 -7.71
N SER A 324 -19.70 32.71 -8.19
CA SER A 324 -20.05 32.69 -9.62
C SER A 324 -20.00 34.12 -10.16
N SER A 325 -19.10 34.36 -11.12
CA SER A 325 -18.92 35.63 -11.82
C SER A 325 -20.12 36.01 -12.67
#